data_AF-A0A1J6VYW7-F1
#
_entry.id   AF-A0A1J6VYW7-F1
#
_cell.length_a   1.000
_cell.length_b   1.000
_cell.length_c   1.000
_cell.angle_alpha   90.00
_cell.angle_beta   90.00
_cell.angle_gamma   90.00
#
_symmetry.space_group_name_H-M   'P 1'
#
loop_
_entity.id
_entity.type
_entity.pdbx_description
1 polymer ?
#
loop_
_entity_poly.entity_id
_entity_poly.type
_entity_poly.pdbx_seq_one_letter_code
_entity_poly.pdbx_strand_id
1 'polypeptide(L)'
;MISEAEAANVRFYLFGSVLNNMEYNDVDILILYDGSNRNNIIRVIQLRKVLWELSSIVMKEELDITLLTYKENEERDFIGSENAEYFYP
;
A
#
# COMPACT_ATOMS: atom_id res chain seq x y z
N MET A 1 -2.16 18.14 19.70
CA MET A 1 -3.32 17.58 18.97
C MET A 1 -3.05 17.81 17.49
N ILE A 2 -2.60 16.77 16.79
CA ILE A 2 -2.59 16.77 15.32
C ILE A 2 -4.07 16.64 14.95
N SER A 3 -4.60 17.60 14.20
CA SER A 3 -6.00 17.54 13.76
C SER A 3 -6.18 16.31 12.88
N GLU A 4 -7.37 15.70 12.92
CA GLU A 4 -7.78 14.59 12.05
C GLU A 4 -7.66 14.92 10.54
N ALA A 5 -7.35 16.17 10.19
CA ALA A 5 -7.11 16.65 8.83
C ALA A 5 -5.65 16.53 8.32
N GLU A 6 -4.71 16.04 9.15
CA GLU A 6 -3.33 15.71 8.73
C GLU A 6 -3.06 14.19 8.72
N ALA A 7 -4.11 13.37 8.65
CA ALA A 7 -3.95 11.99 8.20
C ALA A 7 -3.26 12.05 6.82
N ALA A 8 -2.06 11.47 6.72
CA ALA A 8 -1.38 11.37 5.45
C ALA A 8 -2.39 10.76 4.47
N ASN A 9 -2.70 11.46 3.36
CA ASN A 9 -3.61 10.96 2.33
C ASN A 9 -2.93 9.76 1.67
N VAL A 10 -3.05 8.61 2.35
CA VAL A 10 -2.43 7.34 2.06
C VAL A 10 -3.56 6.32 2.07
N ARG A 11 -3.65 5.51 1.02
CA ARG A 11 -4.68 4.49 0.88
C ARG A 11 -4.03 3.15 0.62
N PHE A 12 -4.59 2.11 1.23
CA PHE A 12 -4.08 0.76 1.13
C PHE A 12 -5.06 -0.09 0.32
N TYR A 13 -4.52 -0.88 -0.59
CA TYR A 13 -5.27 -1.84 -1.37
C TYR A 13 -4.56 -3.20 -1.31
N LEU A 14 -5.35 -4.26 -1.30
CA LEU A 14 -4.86 -5.62 -1.56
C LEU A 14 -5.08 -5.94 -3.03
N PHE A 15 -4.13 -6.64 -3.64
CA PHE A 15 -4.27 -7.13 -5.01
C PHE A 15 -3.58 -8.48 -5.16
N GLY A 16 -3.59 -9.03 -6.37
CA GLY A 16 -2.90 -10.29 -6.66
C GLY A 16 -3.61 -11.53 -6.13
N SER A 17 -2.82 -12.56 -5.83
CA SER A 17 -3.34 -13.92 -5.57
C SER A 17 -4.14 -14.04 -4.27
N VAL A 18 -3.85 -13.19 -3.27
CA VAL A 18 -4.52 -13.16 -1.96
C VAL A 18 -6.02 -12.91 -2.06
N LEU A 19 -6.48 -12.22 -3.12
CA LEU A 19 -7.91 -11.94 -3.33
C LEU A 19 -8.70 -13.20 -3.75
N ASN A 20 -8.04 -14.16 -4.40
CA ASN A 20 -8.72 -15.31 -5.02
C ASN A 20 -8.52 -16.62 -4.27
N ASN A 21 -7.48 -16.73 -3.43
CA ASN A 21 -7.18 -17.99 -2.79
C ASN A 21 -6.42 -17.78 -1.46
N MET A 22 -7.05 -18.18 -0.35
CA MET A 22 -6.48 -18.07 1.00
C MET A 22 -5.33 -19.05 1.28
N GLU A 23 -5.07 -20.01 0.37
CA GLU A 23 -3.89 -20.87 0.44
C GLU A 23 -2.64 -20.22 -0.16
N TYR A 24 -2.80 -19.15 -0.95
CA TYR A 24 -1.67 -18.34 -1.42
C TYR A 24 -1.32 -17.32 -0.36
N ASN A 25 -0.05 -17.34 -0.04
CA ASN A 25 0.49 -16.91 1.24
C ASN A 25 1.34 -15.62 1.08
N ASP A 26 1.65 -15.28 -0.17
CA ASP A 26 2.28 -14.01 -0.55
C ASP A 26 1.20 -12.93 -0.59
N VAL A 27 1.47 -11.80 0.06
CA VAL A 27 0.51 -10.70 0.17
C VAL A 27 1.04 -9.52 -0.63
N ASP A 28 0.27 -9.08 -1.62
CA ASP A 28 0.58 -7.89 -2.41
C ASP A 28 -0.22 -6.69 -1.89
N ILE A 29 0.48 -5.69 -1.38
CA ILE A 29 -0.13 -4.43 -0.90
C ILE A 29 0.25 -3.29 -1.84
N LEU A 30 -0.76 -2.57 -2.29
CA LEU A 30 -0.59 -1.28 -2.95
C LEU A 30 -0.81 -0.16 -1.93
N ILE A 31 0.16 0.74 -1.82
CA ILE A 31 0.05 1.97 -1.04
C ILE A 31 0.00 3.15 -2.01
N LEU A 32 -1.17 3.80 -2.07
CA LEU A 32 -1.34 5.05 -2.79
C LEU A 32 -1.07 6.24 -1.89
N TYR A 33 -0.36 7.24 -2.41
CA TYR A 33 -0.05 8.46 -1.65
C TYR A 33 0.00 9.72 -2.53
N ASP A 34 -0.10 10.88 -1.89
CA ASP A 34 0.16 12.16 -2.57
C ASP A 34 1.66 12.43 -2.70
N GLY A 35 2.18 12.30 -3.92
CA GLY A 35 3.57 12.56 -4.27
C GLY A 35 3.95 14.03 -4.42
N SER A 36 3.00 14.97 -4.34
CA SER A 36 3.30 16.41 -4.42
C SER A 36 3.95 16.95 -3.14
N ASN A 37 3.77 16.25 -2.01
CA ASN A 37 4.29 16.63 -0.71
C ASN A 37 5.49 15.76 -0.30
N ARG A 38 6.68 16.37 -0.17
CA ARG A 38 7.91 15.68 0.23
C ARG A 38 7.78 14.94 1.57
N ASN A 39 7.03 15.47 2.52
CA ASN A 39 6.82 14.81 3.80
C ASN A 39 6.02 13.51 3.64
N ASN A 40 5.06 13.46 2.71
CA ASN A 40 4.32 12.23 2.40
C ASN A 40 5.21 11.18 1.76
N ILE A 41 6.11 11.59 0.85
CA ILE A 41 7.11 10.69 0.25
C ILE A 41 7.99 10.06 1.33
N ILE A 42 8.52 10.87 2.25
CA ILE A 42 9.37 10.35 3.34
C ILE A 42 8.58 9.40 4.24
N ARG A 43 7.35 9.77 4.61
CA ARG A 43 6.46 8.96 5.45
C ARG A 43 6.13 7.62 4.79
N VAL A 44 5.80 7.59 3.49
CA VAL A 44 5.43 6.34 2.81
C VAL A 44 6.63 5.40 2.63
N ILE A 45 7.84 5.95 2.41
CA ILE A 45 9.08 5.15 2.38
C ILE A 45 9.36 4.54 3.75
N GLN A 46 9.21 5.32 4.82
CA GLN A 46 9.37 4.83 6.20
C GLN A 46 8.33 3.76 6.55
N LEU A 47 7.08 4.00 6.19
CA LEU A 47 5.98 3.07 6.37
C LEU A 47 6.26 1.74 5.63
N ARG A 48 6.65 1.78 4.36
CA ARG A 48 7.03 0.58 3.59
C ARG A 48 8.11 -0.22 4.31
N LYS A 49 9.16 0.46 4.79
CA LYS A 49 10.25 -0.19 5.52
C LYS A 49 9.73 -0.88 6.79
N VAL A 50 8.94 -0.18 7.60
CA VAL A 50 8.38 -0.74 8.85
C VAL A 50 7.45 -1.91 8.57
N LEU A 51 6.58 -1.81 7.57
CA LEU A 51 5.66 -2.89 7.21
C LEU A 51 6.41 -4.15 6.74
N TRP A 52 7.44 -3.97 5.91
CA TRP A 52 8.29 -5.07 5.45
C TRP A 52 9.10 -5.72 6.59
N GLU A 53 9.64 -4.90 7.51
CA GLU A 53 10.33 -5.43 8.69
C GLU A 53 9.37 -6.20 9.61
N LEU A 54 8.17 -5.68 9.85
CA LEU A 54 7.16 -6.34 10.68
C LEU A 54 6.62 -7.63 10.04
N SER A 55 6.36 -7.63 8.73
CA SER A 55 5.88 -8.83 8.04
C SER A 55 6.93 -9.94 8.10
N SER A 56 8.22 -9.62 7.96
CA SER A 56 9.30 -10.61 8.09
C SER A 56 9.36 -11.32 9.45
N ILE A 57 8.79 -10.70 10.49
CA ILE A 57 8.74 -11.27 11.85
C ILE A 57 7.47 -12.11 12.07
N VAL A 58 6.34 -11.65 11.53
CA VAL A 58 5.00 -12.17 11.85
C VAL A 58 4.51 -13.17 10.81
N MET A 59 4.93 -13.02 9.56
CA MET A 59 4.51 -13.82 8.42
C MET A 59 5.61 -14.79 8.02
N LYS A 60 5.22 -15.96 7.53
CA LYS A 60 6.17 -16.95 6.99
C LYS A 60 6.57 -16.67 5.54
N GLU A 61 5.85 -15.76 4.90
CA GLU A 61 5.68 -15.64 3.46
C GLU A 61 5.85 -14.18 3.06
N GLU A 62 6.11 -13.91 1.79
CA GLU A 62 6.61 -12.61 1.36
C GLU A 62 5.49 -11.56 1.29
N LEU A 63 5.75 -10.39 1.89
CA LEU A 63 4.92 -9.20 1.72
C LEU A 63 5.55 -8.34 0.63
N ASP A 64 4.93 -8.30 -0.55
CA ASP A 64 5.30 -7.31 -1.57
C ASP A 64 4.52 -6.01 -1.36
N ILE A 65 5.22 -4.89 -1.47
CA ILE A 65 4.65 -3.56 -1.27
C ILE A 65 4.97 -2.70 -2.50
N THR A 66 3.93 -2.47 -3.29
CA THR A 66 3.95 -1.52 -4.40
C THR A 66 3.57 -0.13 -3.90
N LEU A 67 4.41 0.87 -4.22
CA LEU A 67 4.13 2.28 -3.92
C LEU A 67 3.79 3.00 -5.22
N LEU A 68 2.63 3.66 -5.27
CA LEU A 68 2.29 4.56 -6.38
C LEU A 68 1.75 5.87 -5.85
N THR A 69 2.06 6.96 -6.55
CA THR A 69 1.32 8.20 -6.38
C THR A 69 -0.08 8.07 -6.96
N TYR A 70 -1.02 8.89 -6.50
CA TYR A 70 -2.34 8.97 -7.14
C TYR A 70 -2.26 9.19 -8.65
N LYS A 71 -1.32 10.05 -9.08
CA LYS A 71 -1.08 10.33 -10.50
C LYS A 71 -0.59 9.09 -11.26
N GLU A 72 0.39 8.35 -10.73
CA GLU A 72 0.87 7.13 -11.39
C GLU A 72 -0.22 6.06 -11.49
N ASN A 73 -1.09 5.95 -10.49
CA ASN A 73 -2.25 5.07 -10.57
C ASN A 73 -3.24 5.52 -11.64
N GLU A 74 -3.56 6.81 -11.73
CA GLU A 74 -4.45 7.35 -12.78
C GLU A 74 -3.89 7.13 -14.19
N GLU A 75 -2.58 7.29 -14.37
CA GLU A 75 -1.93 7.10 -15.67
C GLU A 75 -1.88 5.62 -16.11
N ARG A 76 -1.85 4.68 -15.16
CA ARG A 76 -1.72 3.24 -15.43
C ARG A 76 -3.01 2.45 -15.26
N ASP A 77 -4.01 3.04 -14.62
CA ASP A 77 -5.21 2.37 -14.12
C ASP A 77 -4.91 1.09 -13.31
N PHE A 78 -3.91 1.15 -12.43
CA PHE A 78 -3.40 -0.03 -11.74
C PHE A 78 -4.47 -0.72 -10.88
N ILE A 79 -5.26 0.05 -10.12
CA ILE A 79 -6.37 -0.50 -9.34
C ILE A 79 -7.36 -1.26 -10.24
N GLY A 80 -7.73 -0.67 -11.38
CA GLY A 80 -8.65 -1.29 -12.33
C GLY A 80 -8.06 -2.54 -12.98
N SER A 81 -6.78 -2.49 -13.39
CA SER A 81 -6.11 -3.59 -14.08
C SER A 81 -5.87 -4.81 -13.19
N GLU A 82 -5.50 -4.57 -11.93
CA GLU A 82 -5.19 -5.63 -10.97
C GLU A 82 -6.40 -6.05 -10.12
N ASN A 83 -7.58 -5.45 -10.36
CA ASN A 83 -8.77 -5.60 -9.50
C ASN A 83 -8.46 -5.37 -8.01
N ALA A 84 -7.66 -4.34 -7.72
CA ALA A 84 -7.19 -4.08 -6.37
C ALA A 84 -8.35 -3.66 -5.44
N GLU A 85 -8.48 -4.33 -4.30
CA GLU A 85 -9.55 -4.08 -3.32
C GLU A 85 -9.08 -3.13 -2.22
N TYR A 86 -9.90 -2.11 -1.93
CA TYR A 86 -9.59 -1.15 -0.88
C TYR A 86 -9.64 -1.82 0.51
N PHE A 87 -8.51 -1.79 1.21
CA PHE A 87 -8.33 -2.62 2.40
C PHE A 87 -8.60 -1.87 3.73
N TYR A 88 -8.43 -0.54 3.80
CA TYR A 88 -8.69 0.20 5.05
C TYR A 88 -8.66 1.74 4.92
N PRO A 89 -9.47 2.52 5.68
CA PRO A 89 -9.29 3.94 5.98
C PRO A 89 -8.28 4.24 7.10
#